data_AF-A0A517NS20-F1
#
_entry.id   AF-A0A517NS20-F1
#
_cell.length_a   1.000
_cell.length_b   1.000
_cell.length_c   1.000
_cell.angle_alpha   90.00
_cell.angle_beta   90.00
_cell.angle_gamma   90.00
#
_symmetry.space_group_name_H-M   'P 1'
#
loop_
_entity.id
_entity.type
_entity.pdbx_description
1 polymer ?
#
loop_
_entity_poly.entity_id
_entity_poly.type
_entity_poly.pdbx_seq_one_letter_code
_entity_poly.pdbx_strand_id
1 'polypeptide(L)'
;MNDPVQNPYIAPGAVDSSDIGIAAIKDRVRIGMIITFALVQGVVFATGIMLFLMLNGDDGVAAGAQPAAAQPAGAGDLVLPGLGIAIGVGACVAALVVGGMMKRISINHFRAQLSAAGIKQVDHTATQFPPQVDQLINASRARTIVGQAILEGAAMLNVILMFLDDNLIHLVPIGVLIAGIVMLLPTVGKKLALVEQASSR
;
A
#
# COMPACT_ATOMS: atom_id res chain seq x y z
N MET A 1 -12.90 -14.34 57.90
CA MET A 1 -11.70 -13.70 57.33
C MET A 1 -11.63 -14.18 55.90
N ASN A 2 -12.20 -13.43 54.95
CA ASN A 2 -12.25 -13.80 53.54
C ASN A 2 -11.10 -13.10 52.83
N ASP A 3 -10.07 -13.85 52.48
CA ASP A 3 -9.03 -13.37 51.58
C ASP A 3 -9.62 -13.31 50.15
N PRO A 4 -9.63 -12.16 49.47
CA PRO A 4 -10.13 -12.10 48.11
C PRO A 4 -9.27 -12.97 47.21
N VAL A 5 -9.93 -13.84 46.43
CA VAL A 5 -9.30 -14.75 45.46
C VAL A 5 -8.50 -13.92 44.45
N GLN A 6 -7.18 -13.88 44.62
CA GLN A 6 -6.27 -13.25 43.67
C GLN A 6 -6.11 -14.16 42.46
N ASN A 7 -6.54 -13.65 41.30
CA ASN A 7 -6.43 -14.36 40.03
C ASN A 7 -4.94 -14.47 39.65
N PRO A 8 -4.36 -15.68 39.55
CA PRO A 8 -2.92 -15.89 39.31
C PRO A 8 -2.45 -15.44 37.92
N TYR A 9 -3.37 -15.11 37.01
CA TYR A 9 -3.03 -14.53 35.70
C TYR A 9 -2.86 -13.01 35.74
N ILE A 10 -3.20 -12.35 36.85
CA ILE A 10 -2.87 -10.95 37.11
C ILE A 10 -1.55 -10.95 37.86
N ALA A 11 -0.45 -11.26 37.16
CA ALA A 11 0.87 -11.05 37.73
C ALA A 11 1.03 -9.55 38.03
N PRO A 12 1.41 -9.13 39.26
CA PRO A 12 1.80 -7.76 39.56
C PRO A 12 3.21 -7.50 39.01
N GLY A 13 3.41 -7.80 37.73
CA GLY A 13 4.46 -7.20 36.92
C GLY A 13 3.77 -6.08 36.18
N ALA A 14 4.08 -4.83 36.53
CA ALA A 14 3.66 -3.68 35.76
C ALA A 14 4.10 -3.92 34.31
N VAL A 15 3.16 -4.32 33.46
CA VAL A 15 3.31 -4.16 32.01
C VAL A 15 3.40 -2.65 31.86
N ASP A 16 4.60 -2.16 31.58
CA ASP A 16 4.88 -0.75 31.40
C ASP A 16 3.83 -0.26 30.41
N SER A 17 2.94 0.61 30.87
CA SER A 17 1.64 0.68 30.22
C SER A 17 1.69 1.44 28.89
N SER A 18 2.87 2.02 28.57
CA SER A 18 3.33 2.39 27.23
C SER A 18 3.41 1.23 26.22
N ASP A 19 3.64 0.00 26.68
CA ASP A 19 3.75 -1.19 25.81
C ASP A 19 2.40 -1.57 25.18
N ILE A 20 1.29 -1.26 25.85
CA ILE A 20 -0.06 -1.61 25.39
C ILE A 20 -0.44 -0.81 24.14
N GLY A 21 -0.21 0.51 24.15
CA GLY A 21 -0.45 1.38 22.99
C GLY A 21 0.45 1.05 21.80
N ILE A 22 1.73 0.76 22.06
CA ILE A 22 2.70 0.39 21.02
C ILE A 22 2.38 -0.98 20.42
N ALA A 23 1.95 -1.96 21.23
CA ALA A 23 1.53 -3.27 20.75
C ALA A 23 0.35 -3.16 19.78
N ALA A 24 -0.67 -2.34 20.09
CA ALA A 24 -1.80 -2.11 19.20
C ALA A 24 -1.38 -1.50 17.85
N ILE A 25 -0.42 -0.55 17.85
CA ILE A 25 0.15 0.01 16.61
C ILE A 25 0.92 -1.07 15.83
N LYS A 26 1.74 -1.89 16.50
CA LYS A 26 2.51 -2.98 15.90
C LYS A 26 1.60 -3.98 15.18
N ASP A 27 0.50 -4.39 15.81
CA ASP A 27 -0.45 -5.33 15.21
C ASP A 27 -1.09 -4.74 13.94
N ARG A 28 -1.51 -3.47 14.00
CA ARG A 28 -2.09 -2.79 12.83
C ARG A 28 -1.07 -2.63 11.69
N VAL A 29 0.18 -2.33 12.02
CA VAL A 29 1.28 -2.27 11.04
C VAL A 29 1.51 -3.64 10.41
N ARG A 30 1.53 -4.72 11.21
CA ARG A 30 1.70 -6.09 10.71
C ARG A 30 0.61 -6.46 9.71
N ILE A 31 -0.65 -6.16 9.99
CA ILE A 31 -1.74 -6.43 9.04
C ILE A 31 -1.54 -5.62 7.75
N GLY A 32 -1.12 -4.36 7.85
CA GLY A 32 -0.80 -3.55 6.68
C GLY A 32 0.33 -4.13 5.83
N MET A 33 1.39 -4.65 6.47
CA MET A 33 2.49 -5.32 5.78
C MET A 33 2.02 -6.58 5.06
N ILE A 34 1.18 -7.41 5.69
CA ILE A 34 0.62 -8.62 5.06
C ILE A 34 -0.16 -8.26 3.78
N ILE A 35 -0.98 -7.20 3.83
CA ILE A 35 -1.71 -6.73 2.65
C ILE A 35 -0.74 -6.29 1.55
N THR A 36 0.31 -5.55 1.90
CA THR A 36 1.32 -5.12 0.91
C THR A 36 2.02 -6.31 0.27
N PHE A 37 2.42 -7.31 1.05
CA PHE A 37 3.03 -8.53 0.53
C PHE A 37 2.09 -9.30 -0.38
N ALA A 38 0.81 -9.42 -0.01
CA ALA A 38 -0.20 -10.08 -0.84
C ALA A 38 -0.37 -9.38 -2.20
N LEU A 39 -0.38 -8.03 -2.22
CA LEU A 39 -0.46 -7.26 -3.47
C LEU A 39 0.77 -7.46 -4.35
N VAL A 40 1.98 -7.36 -3.78
CA VAL A 40 3.22 -7.60 -4.53
C VAL A 40 3.27 -9.02 -5.08
N GLN A 41 2.91 -10.00 -4.25
CA GLN A 41 2.87 -11.41 -4.63
C GLN A 41 1.89 -11.65 -5.79
N GLY A 42 0.71 -11.00 -5.78
CA GLY A 42 -0.25 -11.06 -6.88
C GLY A 42 0.36 -10.61 -8.21
N VAL A 43 1.03 -9.46 -8.24
CA VAL A 43 1.70 -8.94 -9.45
C VAL A 43 2.83 -9.87 -9.89
N VAL A 44 3.65 -10.37 -8.95
CA VAL A 44 4.77 -11.28 -9.25
C VAL A 44 4.27 -12.59 -9.86
N PHE A 45 3.21 -13.20 -9.30
CA PHE A 45 2.63 -14.43 -9.86
C PHE A 45 2.03 -14.19 -11.24
N ALA A 46 1.26 -13.12 -11.42
CA ALA A 46 0.68 -12.79 -12.73
C ALA A 46 1.77 -12.57 -13.78
N THR A 47 2.81 -11.81 -13.43
CA THR A 47 3.96 -11.56 -14.30
C THR A 47 4.67 -12.86 -14.63
N GLY A 48 4.92 -13.72 -13.63
CA GLY A 48 5.60 -15.00 -13.83
C GLY A 48 4.82 -15.98 -14.71
N ILE A 49 3.49 -16.06 -14.54
CA ILE A 49 2.62 -16.90 -15.38
C ILE A 49 2.63 -16.39 -16.82
N MET A 50 2.42 -15.08 -17.03
CA MET A 50 2.40 -14.52 -18.39
C MET A 50 3.75 -14.66 -19.07
N LEU A 51 4.84 -14.39 -18.35
CA LEU A 51 6.20 -14.59 -18.86
C LEU A 51 6.48 -16.06 -19.19
N PHE A 52 6.03 -16.99 -18.36
CA PHE A 52 6.16 -18.42 -18.65
C PHE A 52 5.39 -18.83 -19.90
N LEU A 53 4.14 -18.38 -20.07
CA LEU A 53 3.34 -18.66 -21.26
C LEU A 53 3.97 -18.07 -22.53
N MET A 54 4.53 -16.87 -22.42
CA MET A 54 5.24 -16.20 -23.51
C MET A 54 6.49 -16.97 -23.95
N LEU A 55 7.30 -17.44 -22.99
CA LEU A 55 8.55 -18.14 -23.27
C LEU A 55 8.37 -19.60 -23.72
N ASN A 56 7.27 -20.25 -23.36
CA ASN A 56 6.99 -21.66 -23.67
C ASN A 56 5.86 -21.84 -24.69
N GLY A 57 5.33 -20.74 -25.23
CA GLY A 57 4.34 -20.76 -26.29
C GLY A 57 4.96 -21.13 -27.63
N ASP A 58 5.47 -22.35 -27.77
CA ASP A 58 5.96 -22.88 -29.04
C ASP A 58 4.79 -22.98 -30.05
N ASP A 59 4.85 -22.17 -31.11
CA ASP A 59 4.33 -22.33 -32.49
C ASP A 59 2.84 -22.68 -32.76
N GLY A 60 1.99 -22.92 -31.76
CA GLY A 60 0.64 -23.47 -32.01
C GLY A 60 -0.56 -22.60 -31.61
N VAL A 61 -0.35 -21.59 -30.77
CA VAL A 61 -1.43 -20.78 -30.19
C VAL A 61 -1.20 -19.29 -30.50
N ALA A 62 -0.94 -19.00 -31.76
CA ALA A 62 -1.40 -17.74 -32.37
C ALA A 62 -2.94 -17.75 -32.43
N ALA A 63 -3.60 -17.86 -31.26
CA ALA A 63 -5.04 -17.78 -31.14
C ALA A 63 -5.45 -16.30 -31.29
N GLY A 64 -5.59 -15.87 -32.54
CA GLY A 64 -6.37 -14.68 -32.86
C GLY A 64 -5.59 -13.44 -33.29
N ALA A 65 -4.27 -13.50 -33.49
CA ALA A 65 -3.59 -12.51 -34.31
C ALA A 65 -4.11 -12.68 -35.76
N GLN A 66 -5.23 -12.04 -36.07
CA GLN A 66 -5.57 -11.70 -37.45
C GLN A 66 -4.29 -11.16 -38.09
N PRO A 67 -3.93 -11.56 -39.32
CA PRO A 67 -2.75 -11.05 -39.98
C PRO A 67 -2.87 -9.53 -39.96
N ALA A 68 -2.08 -8.89 -39.09
CA ALA A 68 -2.09 -7.47 -38.91
C ALA A 68 -1.79 -6.91 -40.31
N ALA A 69 -2.79 -6.28 -40.93
CA ALA A 69 -2.62 -5.60 -42.19
C ALA A 69 -1.37 -4.73 -42.04
N ALA A 70 -0.30 -5.08 -42.78
CA ALA A 70 1.07 -4.66 -42.54
C ALA A 70 1.13 -3.19 -42.15
N GLN A 71 1.12 -2.92 -40.84
CA GLN A 71 1.41 -1.58 -40.36
C GLN A 71 2.90 -1.36 -40.65
N PRO A 72 3.27 -0.19 -41.20
CA PRO A 72 4.66 0.08 -41.55
C PRO A 72 5.54 -0.17 -40.32
N ALA A 73 6.52 -1.05 -40.50
CA ALA A 73 7.47 -1.43 -39.47
C ALA A 73 8.05 -0.17 -38.81
N GLY A 74 7.86 -0.04 -37.50
CA GLY A 74 8.44 1.03 -36.69
C GLY A 74 7.48 2.07 -36.10
N ALA A 75 6.23 2.19 -36.59
CA ALA A 75 5.27 3.15 -36.01
C ALA A 75 4.32 2.54 -34.97
N GLY A 76 3.91 1.27 -35.15
CA GLY A 76 3.04 0.54 -34.21
C GLY A 76 3.80 -0.14 -33.05
N ASP A 77 5.10 -0.36 -33.23
CA ASP A 77 5.94 -1.21 -32.37
C ASP A 77 6.22 -0.60 -30.99
N LEU A 78 6.18 0.73 -30.87
CA LEU A 78 6.42 1.45 -29.61
C LEU A 78 5.16 2.03 -28.97
N VAL A 79 3.99 1.87 -29.60
CA VAL A 79 2.75 2.46 -29.11
C VAL A 79 2.30 1.80 -27.81
N LEU A 80 2.29 0.47 -27.76
CA LEU A 80 1.85 -0.30 -26.58
C LEU A 80 2.86 -0.17 -25.42
N PRO A 81 4.18 -0.29 -25.64
CA PRO A 81 5.18 0.03 -24.63
C PRO A 81 5.08 1.46 -24.10
N GLY A 82 4.92 2.44 -25.01
CA GLY A 82 4.75 3.84 -24.66
C GLY A 82 3.51 4.09 -23.81
N LEU A 83 2.40 3.43 -24.14
CA LEU A 83 1.18 3.45 -23.34
C LEU A 83 1.39 2.84 -21.94
N GLY A 84 2.08 1.70 -21.86
CA GLY A 84 2.41 1.06 -20.58
C GLY A 84 3.23 1.95 -19.66
N ILE A 85 4.24 2.63 -20.21
CA ILE A 85 5.05 3.62 -19.49
C ILE A 85 4.18 4.80 -19.05
N ALA A 86 3.33 5.34 -19.94
CA ALA A 86 2.46 6.46 -19.62
C ALA A 86 1.48 6.12 -18.48
N ILE A 87 0.88 4.92 -18.50
CA ILE A 87 0.02 4.40 -17.43
C ILE A 87 0.80 4.28 -16.12
N GLY A 88 2.01 3.71 -16.16
CA GLY A 88 2.86 3.56 -14.98
C GLY A 88 3.23 4.91 -14.34
N VAL A 89 3.67 5.88 -15.15
CA VAL A 89 3.98 7.25 -14.68
C VAL A 89 2.71 7.92 -14.12
N GLY A 90 1.59 7.83 -14.84
CA GLY A 90 0.31 8.39 -14.41
C GLY A 90 -0.16 7.81 -13.08
N ALA A 91 -0.02 6.51 -12.88
CA ALA A 91 -0.36 5.83 -11.63
C ALA A 91 0.53 6.25 -10.47
N CYS A 92 1.84 6.42 -10.69
CA CYS A 92 2.76 6.98 -9.70
C CYS A 92 2.34 8.39 -9.26
N VAL A 93 2.03 9.27 -10.21
CA VAL A 93 1.55 10.63 -9.92
C VAL A 93 0.23 10.57 -9.17
N ALA A 94 -0.73 9.76 -9.62
CA ALA A 94 -2.03 9.59 -8.96
C ALA A 94 -1.88 9.09 -7.52
N ALA A 95 -1.05 8.08 -7.26
CA ALA A 95 -0.81 7.56 -5.93
C ALA A 95 -0.22 8.61 -4.98
N LEU A 96 0.70 9.45 -5.48
CA LEU A 96 1.27 10.56 -4.72
C LEU A 96 0.24 11.65 -4.41
N VAL A 97 -0.56 12.07 -5.40
CA VAL A 97 -1.58 13.12 -5.26
C VAL A 97 -2.70 12.67 -4.33
N VAL A 98 -3.31 11.51 -4.60
CA VAL A 98 -4.37 10.92 -3.77
C VAL A 98 -3.85 10.71 -2.35
N GLY A 99 -2.63 10.19 -2.20
CA GLY A 99 -1.99 10.06 -0.91
C GLY A 99 -1.86 11.41 -0.19
N GLY A 100 -1.33 12.43 -0.85
CA GLY A 100 -1.18 13.77 -0.29
C GLY A 100 -2.50 14.37 0.17
N MET A 101 -3.56 14.25 -0.64
CA MET A 101 -4.90 14.74 -0.32
C MET A 101 -5.50 14.02 0.90
N MET A 102 -5.49 12.69 0.90
CA MET A 102 -6.03 11.90 2.02
C MET A 102 -5.31 12.20 3.33
N LYS A 103 -3.97 12.42 3.30
CA LYS A 103 -3.21 12.83 4.48
C LYS A 103 -3.69 14.16 5.04
N ARG A 104 -3.89 15.15 4.17
CA ARG A 104 -4.35 16.49 4.57
C ARG A 104 -5.76 16.42 5.17
N ILE A 105 -6.66 15.69 4.54
CA ILE A 105 -8.03 15.47 5.03
C ILE A 105 -8.00 14.79 6.40
N SER A 106 -7.22 13.71 6.57
CA SER A 106 -7.15 12.98 7.84
C SER A 106 -6.59 13.83 8.98
N ILE A 107 -5.55 14.63 8.71
CA ILE A 107 -4.96 15.53 9.71
C ILE A 107 -5.94 16.64 10.10
N ASN A 108 -6.60 17.26 9.11
CA ASN A 108 -7.57 18.32 9.39
C ASN A 108 -8.76 17.81 10.21
N HIS A 109 -9.28 16.62 9.86
CA HIS A 109 -10.35 15.98 10.61
C HIS A 109 -9.92 15.64 12.03
N PHE A 110 -8.74 15.04 12.21
CA PHE A 110 -8.17 14.73 13.52
C PHE A 110 -7.99 15.99 14.39
N ARG A 111 -7.48 17.08 13.82
CA ARG A 111 -7.33 18.36 14.54
C ARG A 111 -8.66 18.96 14.95
N ALA A 112 -9.67 18.91 14.09
CA ALA A 112 -11.02 19.35 14.43
C ALA A 112 -11.58 18.55 15.61
N GLN A 113 -11.36 17.24 15.62
CA GLN A 113 -11.79 16.36 16.72
C GLN A 113 -11.05 16.62 18.04
N LEU A 114 -9.73 16.83 18.01
CA LEU A 114 -8.97 17.19 19.21
C LEU A 114 -9.43 18.52 19.78
N SER A 115 -9.64 19.52 18.92
CA SER A 115 -10.14 20.84 19.34
C SER A 115 -11.53 20.75 19.95
N ALA A 116 -12.42 19.94 19.39
CA ALA A 116 -13.77 19.72 19.94
C ALA A 116 -13.73 18.99 21.29
N ALA A 117 -12.75 18.12 21.51
CA ALA A 117 -12.55 17.40 22.77
C ALA A 117 -11.75 18.20 23.83
N GLY A 118 -11.29 19.42 23.51
CA GLY A 118 -10.46 20.22 24.42
C GLY A 118 -9.04 19.67 24.64
N ILE A 119 -8.58 18.73 23.79
CA ILE A 119 -7.27 18.09 23.92
C ILE A 119 -6.24 18.94 23.17
N LYS A 120 -5.27 19.50 23.90
CA LYS A 120 -4.22 20.36 23.31
C LYS A 120 -3.04 19.57 22.75
N GLN A 121 -2.68 18.44 23.36
CA GLN A 121 -1.56 17.60 22.93
C GLN A 121 -1.86 16.13 23.25
N VAL A 122 -1.45 15.24 22.36
CA VAL A 122 -1.52 13.80 22.59
C VAL A 122 -0.26 13.40 23.34
N ASP A 123 -0.42 12.88 24.56
CA ASP A 123 0.68 12.27 25.29
C ASP A 123 1.04 10.92 24.65
N HIS A 124 2.28 10.81 24.15
CA HIS A 124 2.80 9.63 23.49
C HIS A 124 3.24 8.53 24.47
N THR A 125 3.33 8.87 25.76
CA THR A 125 3.64 7.95 26.87
C THR A 125 2.37 7.44 27.55
N ALA A 126 1.21 7.97 27.16
CA ALA A 126 -0.06 7.53 27.70
C ALA A 126 -0.33 6.05 27.40
N THR A 127 -0.88 5.39 28.41
CA THR A 127 -1.12 3.95 28.43
C THR A 127 -2.18 3.51 27.44
N GLN A 128 -3.07 4.43 27.06
CA GLN A 128 -4.08 4.26 26.04
C GLN A 128 -4.10 5.50 25.16
N PHE A 129 -4.03 5.28 23.85
CA PHE A 129 -4.23 6.36 22.90
C PHE A 129 -5.70 6.82 22.91
N PRO A 130 -5.95 8.13 22.79
CA PRO A 130 -7.30 8.63 22.57
C PRO A 130 -7.93 7.98 21.33
N PRO A 131 -9.24 7.71 21.31
CA PRO A 131 -9.92 7.06 20.16
C PRO A 131 -9.77 7.85 18.84
N GLN A 132 -9.47 9.15 18.92
CA GLN A 132 -9.17 9.98 17.76
C GLN A 132 -7.87 9.54 17.05
N VAL A 133 -6.87 9.07 17.80
CA VAL A 133 -5.60 8.56 17.25
C VAL A 133 -5.86 7.29 16.44
N ASP A 134 -6.76 6.44 16.92
CA ASP A 134 -7.17 5.24 16.20
C ASP A 134 -7.83 5.56 14.87
N GLN A 135 -8.69 6.57 14.83
CA GLN A 135 -9.30 7.05 13.58
C GLN A 135 -8.25 7.59 12.61
N LEU A 136 -7.26 8.34 13.11
CA LEU A 136 -6.15 8.84 12.28
C LEU A 136 -5.30 7.69 11.72
N ILE A 137 -4.98 6.68 12.54
CA ILE A 137 -4.21 5.50 12.11
C ILE A 137 -4.98 4.71 11.05
N ASN A 138 -6.29 4.52 11.24
CA ASN A 138 -7.15 3.83 10.29
C ASN A 138 -7.28 4.59 8.96
N ALA A 139 -7.47 5.91 9.00
CA ALA A 139 -7.46 6.74 7.80
C ALA A 139 -6.11 6.67 7.06
N SER A 140 -5.01 6.69 7.80
CA SER A 140 -3.66 6.52 7.28
C SER A 140 -3.45 5.14 6.63
N ARG A 141 -4.06 4.09 7.18
CA ARG A 141 -4.04 2.74 6.60
C ARG A 141 -4.85 2.67 5.31
N ALA A 142 -6.06 3.21 5.29
CA ALA A 142 -6.89 3.30 4.09
C ALA A 142 -6.14 4.02 2.97
N ARG A 143 -5.49 5.15 3.28
CA ARG A 143 -4.62 5.87 2.34
C ARG A 143 -3.53 4.99 1.74
N THR A 144 -2.80 4.23 2.58
CA THR A 144 -1.74 3.33 2.09
C THR A 144 -2.31 2.27 1.16
N ILE A 145 -3.44 1.64 1.52
CA ILE A 145 -4.08 0.61 0.71
C ILE A 145 -4.50 1.16 -0.66
N VAL A 146 -5.15 2.33 -0.68
CA VAL A 146 -5.56 2.99 -1.93
C VAL A 146 -4.35 3.30 -2.81
N GLY A 147 -3.28 3.85 -2.24
CA GLY A 147 -2.05 4.12 -2.98
C GLY A 147 -1.44 2.84 -3.58
N GLN A 148 -1.42 1.74 -2.82
CA GLN A 148 -0.90 0.45 -3.29
C GLN A 148 -1.78 -0.16 -4.38
N ALA A 149 -3.11 -0.08 -4.26
CA ALA A 149 -4.05 -0.57 -5.27
C ALA A 149 -3.92 0.17 -6.61
N ILE A 150 -3.67 1.48 -6.59
CA ILE A 150 -3.44 2.27 -7.81
C ILE A 150 -2.19 1.76 -8.55
N LEU A 151 -1.09 1.53 -7.82
CA LEU A 151 0.15 1.04 -8.41
C LEU A 151 0.05 -0.42 -8.88
N GLU A 152 -0.65 -1.25 -8.11
CA GLU A 152 -0.89 -2.66 -8.44
C GLU A 152 -1.74 -2.79 -9.70
N GLY A 153 -2.86 -2.06 -9.81
CA GLY A 153 -3.68 -2.04 -11.02
C GLY A 153 -2.90 -1.60 -12.27
N ALA A 154 -2.03 -0.60 -12.14
CA ALA A 154 -1.17 -0.16 -13.24
C ALA A 154 -0.10 -1.21 -13.62
N ALA A 155 0.41 -1.97 -12.65
CA ALA A 155 1.34 -3.06 -12.90
C ALA A 155 0.63 -4.21 -13.62
N MET A 156 -0.58 -4.57 -13.19
CA MET A 156 -1.42 -5.57 -13.84
C MET A 156 -1.77 -5.20 -15.28
N LEU A 157 -2.06 -3.92 -15.55
CA LEU A 157 -2.25 -3.45 -16.92
C LEU A 157 -0.98 -3.63 -17.77
N ASN A 158 0.21 -3.33 -17.23
CA ASN A 158 1.46 -3.58 -17.94
C ASN A 158 1.73 -5.07 -18.16
N VAL A 159 1.34 -5.95 -17.24
CA VAL A 159 1.42 -7.41 -17.44
C VAL A 159 0.52 -7.86 -18.60
N ILE A 160 -0.68 -7.28 -18.71
CA ILE A 160 -1.60 -7.57 -19.82
C ILE A 160 -1.04 -7.03 -21.14
N LEU A 161 -0.52 -5.80 -21.16
CA LEU A 161 0.08 -5.22 -22.38
C LEU A 161 1.26 -6.04 -22.88
N MET A 162 2.16 -6.45 -21.98
CA MET A 162 3.28 -7.36 -22.27
C MET A 162 2.84 -8.63 -22.99
N PHE A 163 1.70 -9.20 -22.58
CA PHE A 163 1.16 -10.40 -23.20
C PHE A 163 0.48 -10.12 -24.55
N LEU A 164 -0.08 -8.92 -24.76
CA LEU A 164 -0.74 -8.55 -26.00
C LEU A 164 0.23 -8.23 -27.13
N ASP A 165 1.38 -7.64 -26.81
CA ASP A 165 2.38 -7.20 -27.80
C ASP A 165 3.66 -8.04 -27.82
N ASP A 166 3.73 -9.09 -26.98
CA ASP A 166 4.88 -9.98 -26.86
C ASP A 166 6.19 -9.22 -26.53
N ASN A 167 6.09 -8.07 -25.86
CA ASN A 167 7.23 -7.20 -25.60
C ASN A 167 7.63 -7.14 -24.12
N LEU A 168 8.80 -7.69 -23.81
CA LEU A 168 9.36 -7.74 -22.46
C LEU A 168 9.69 -6.37 -21.85
N ILE A 169 9.69 -5.28 -22.64
CA ILE A 169 9.96 -3.93 -22.13
C ILE A 169 8.98 -3.50 -21.04
N HIS A 170 7.76 -4.06 -21.03
CA HIS A 170 6.75 -3.84 -20.00
C HIS A 170 7.19 -4.30 -18.60
N LEU A 171 8.20 -5.17 -18.49
CA LEU A 171 8.79 -5.56 -17.20
C LEU A 171 9.42 -4.36 -16.47
N VAL A 172 9.92 -3.35 -17.20
CA VAL A 172 10.53 -2.16 -16.60
C VAL A 172 9.50 -1.37 -15.76
N PRO A 173 8.37 -0.88 -16.31
CA PRO A 173 7.37 -0.21 -15.50
C PRO A 173 6.76 -1.13 -14.43
N ILE A 174 6.58 -2.43 -14.67
CA ILE A 174 6.13 -3.38 -13.64
C ILE A 174 7.07 -3.37 -12.43
N GLY A 175 8.38 -3.50 -12.66
CA GLY A 175 9.39 -3.48 -11.60
C GLY A 175 9.40 -2.18 -10.81
N VAL A 176 9.28 -1.04 -11.50
CA VAL A 176 9.18 0.29 -10.85
C VAL A 176 7.93 0.41 -9.99
N LEU A 177 6.77 -0.06 -10.48
CA LEU A 177 5.51 -0.02 -9.74
C LEU A 177 5.55 -0.93 -8.50
N ILE A 178 6.13 -2.14 -8.61
CA ILE A 178 6.38 -3.03 -7.46
C ILE A 178 7.26 -2.32 -6.43
N ALA A 179 8.36 -1.69 -6.85
CA ALA A 179 9.22 -0.93 -5.94
C ALA A 179 8.43 0.21 -5.25
N GLY A 180 7.54 0.90 -5.98
CA GLY A 180 6.62 1.89 -5.42
C GLY A 180 5.68 1.32 -4.35
N ILE A 181 5.09 0.15 -4.58
CA ILE A 181 4.24 -0.54 -3.59
C ILE A 181 5.04 -0.86 -2.32
N VAL A 182 6.28 -1.33 -2.47
CA VAL A 182 7.19 -1.63 -1.36
C VAL A 182 7.58 -0.36 -0.59
N MET A 183 7.81 0.77 -1.27
CA MET A 183 8.09 2.05 -0.60
C MET A 183 6.92 2.53 0.29
N LEU A 184 5.69 2.15 -0.07
CA LEU A 184 4.48 2.44 0.71
C LEU A 184 4.29 1.53 1.93
N LEU A 185 5.20 0.58 2.20
CA LEU A 185 5.12 -0.30 3.36
C LEU A 185 4.89 0.49 4.66
N PRO A 186 3.86 0.12 5.44
CA PRO A 186 3.62 0.74 6.72
C PRO A 186 4.70 0.31 7.70
N THR A 187 5.25 1.26 8.46
CA THR A 187 6.17 1.00 9.56
C THR A 187 5.68 1.69 10.82
N VAL A 188 6.04 1.16 11.99
CA VAL A 188 5.67 1.77 13.28
C VAL A 188 6.19 3.20 13.36
N GLY A 189 7.43 3.45 12.96
CA GLY A 189 8.02 4.79 12.94
C GLY A 189 7.24 5.78 12.06
N LYS A 190 6.80 5.38 10.86
CA LYS A 190 5.96 6.24 9.99
C LYS A 190 4.62 6.59 10.64
N LYS A 191 4.03 5.69 11.43
CA LYS A 191 2.74 5.92 12.11
C LYS A 191 2.92 6.80 13.35
N LEU A 192 3.96 6.59 14.15
CA LEU A 192 4.29 7.45 15.29
C LEU A 192 4.58 8.88 14.84
N ALA A 193 5.43 9.06 13.82
CA ALA A 193 5.72 10.37 13.24
C ALA A 193 4.47 11.08 12.67
N LEU A 194 3.47 10.32 12.20
CA LEU A 194 2.20 10.89 11.75
C LEU A 194 1.38 11.42 12.92
N VAL A 195 1.32 10.70 14.04
CA VAL A 195 0.60 11.14 15.24
C VAL A 195 1.29 12.38 15.81
N GLU A 196 2.62 12.38 15.89
CA GLU A 196 3.44 13.52 16.32
C GLU A 196 3.21 14.75 15.42
N GLN A 197 3.29 14.59 14.10
CA GLN A 197 3.02 15.69 13.16
C GLN A 197 1.58 16.24 13.27
N ALA A 198 0.63 15.38 13.61
CA ALA A 198 -0.76 15.77 13.75
C ALA A 198 -1.03 16.48 15.08
N SER A 199 -0.28 16.13 16.15
CA SER A 199 -0.40 16.71 17.49
C SER A 199 0.45 17.97 17.71
N SER A 200 1.58 18.12 17.00
CA SER A 200 2.45 19.29 17.13
C SER A 200 1.78 20.55 16.58
N ARG A 201 1.52 21.50 17.48
CA ARG A 201 1.23 22.92 17.21
C ARG A 201 2.13 23.78 18.07
#